data_AF-A0A661EYG3-F1
#
_entry.id   AF-A0A661EYG3-F1
#
_cell.length_a   1.000
_cell.length_b   1.000
_cell.length_c   1.000
_cell.angle_alpha   90.00
_cell.angle_beta   90.00
_cell.angle_gamma   90.00
#
_symmetry.space_group_name_H-M   'P 1'
#
loop_
_entity.id
_entity.type
_entity.pdbx_description
1 polymer ?
#
loop_
_entity_poly.entity_id
_entity_poly.type
_entity_poly.pdbx_seq_one_letter_code
_entity_poly.pdbx_strand_id
1 'polypeptide(L)'
;MSHQINLPDYSPEELSRFRLQECQGTMIGGMVAAANNGVTAMEHGYQMMALQQVDWSQANSAEKIAMVFWKHYQSTYGFGDQLTVTDLGERIVMTMPSLARAAVYQLRHWAASAEQLNDLQRGYWQAIEKLCDVGSELVFSDQEDRVTLLK
;
A
#
# COMPACT_ATOMS: atom_id res chain seq x y z
N MET A 1 33.79 -27.24 14.78
CA MET A 1 32.95 -26.71 15.88
C MET A 1 32.10 -25.61 15.30
N SER A 2 30.77 -25.76 15.30
CA SER A 2 29.86 -24.72 14.83
C SER A 2 29.69 -23.66 15.91
N HIS A 3 30.11 -22.42 15.64
CA HIS A 3 29.80 -21.30 16.51
C HIS A 3 28.32 -20.95 16.35
N GLN A 4 27.53 -21.14 17.40
CA GLN A 4 26.16 -20.71 17.44
C GLN A 4 26.15 -19.18 17.55
N ILE A 5 25.57 -18.50 16.56
CA ILE A 5 25.40 -17.05 16.58
C ILE A 5 24.21 -16.76 17.51
N ASN A 6 24.45 -16.01 18.59
CA ASN A 6 23.38 -15.50 19.45
C ASN A 6 22.67 -14.38 18.71
N LEU A 7 21.55 -14.69 18.06
CA LEU A 7 20.67 -13.69 17.47
C LEU A 7 19.83 -13.02 18.58
N PRO A 8 19.46 -11.74 18.41
CA PRO A 8 18.54 -11.06 19.32
C PRO A 8 17.20 -11.80 19.39
N ASP A 9 16.66 -11.97 20.60
CA ASP A 9 15.38 -12.61 20.84
C ASP A 9 14.27 -11.57 20.69
N TYR A 10 13.54 -11.63 19.57
CA TYR A 10 12.45 -10.71 19.27
C TYR A 10 11.10 -11.33 19.65
N SER A 11 10.24 -10.54 20.29
CA SER A 11 8.86 -10.95 20.58
C SER A 11 8.04 -11.14 19.28
N PRO A 12 6.96 -11.93 19.31
CA PRO A 12 6.05 -12.06 18.17
C PRO A 12 5.49 -10.72 17.66
N GLU A 13 5.32 -9.73 18.56
CA GLU A 13 4.87 -8.38 18.21
C GLU A 13 5.95 -7.61 17.43
N GLU A 14 7.21 -7.65 17.89
CA GLU A 14 8.33 -7.03 17.18
C GLU A 14 8.54 -7.66 15.80
N LEU A 15 8.48 -8.99 15.72
CA LEU A 15 8.53 -9.72 14.44
C LEU A 15 7.35 -9.36 13.53
N SER A 16 6.17 -9.11 14.08
CA SER A 16 5.02 -8.61 13.31
C SER A 16 5.32 -7.22 12.73
N ARG A 17 5.84 -6.30 13.55
CA ARG A 17 6.22 -4.95 13.11
C ARG A 17 7.32 -4.98 12.04
N PHE A 18 8.31 -5.85 12.18
CA PHE A 18 9.33 -6.03 11.14
C PHE A 18 8.75 -6.55 9.83
N ARG A 19 7.81 -7.50 9.87
CA ARG A 19 7.12 -7.99 8.66
C ARG A 19 6.33 -6.89 7.96
N LEU A 20 5.61 -6.04 8.70
CA LEU A 20 4.93 -4.87 8.13
C LEU A 20 5.94 -3.92 7.45
N GLN A 21 7.06 -3.67 8.13
CA GLN A 21 8.16 -2.85 7.59
C GLN A 21 8.81 -3.48 6.36
N GLU A 22 8.89 -4.81 6.26
CA GLU A 22 9.40 -5.49 5.06
C GLU A 22 8.45 -5.36 3.88
N CYS A 23 7.13 -5.44 4.07
CA CYS A 23 6.17 -5.21 2.99
C CYS A 23 6.29 -3.77 2.45
N GLN A 24 6.34 -2.77 3.34
CA GLN A 24 6.59 -1.38 2.96
C GLN A 24 7.95 -1.20 2.30
N GLY A 25 9.00 -1.81 2.85
CA GLY A 25 10.38 -1.69 2.38
C GLY A 25 10.58 -2.35 1.02
N THR A 26 9.98 -3.51 0.78
CA THR A 26 10.01 -4.19 -0.52
C THR A 26 9.33 -3.33 -1.59
N MET A 27 8.19 -2.75 -1.25
CA MET A 27 7.43 -1.88 -2.13
C MET A 27 8.22 -0.61 -2.51
N ILE A 28 8.74 0.12 -1.51
CA ILE A 28 9.49 1.36 -1.72
C ILE A 28 10.86 1.08 -2.36
N GLY A 29 11.55 0.03 -1.93
CA GLY A 29 12.82 -0.40 -2.51
C GLY A 29 12.69 -0.86 -3.97
N GLY A 30 11.62 -1.60 -4.29
CA GLY A 30 11.28 -1.99 -5.65
C GLY A 30 11.06 -0.78 -6.56
N MET A 31 10.31 0.21 -6.07
CA MET A 31 10.11 1.49 -6.76
C MET A 31 11.44 2.22 -7.01
N VAL A 32 12.33 2.32 -6.02
CA VAL A 32 13.64 2.96 -6.18
C VAL A 32 14.52 2.20 -7.19
N ALA A 33 14.51 0.87 -7.16
CA ALA A 33 15.23 0.04 -8.13
C ALA A 33 14.68 0.22 -9.56
N ALA A 34 13.35 0.33 -9.71
CA ALA A 34 12.71 0.58 -10.99
C ALA A 34 13.06 1.96 -11.56
N ALA A 35 13.17 2.97 -10.70
CA ALA A 35 13.60 4.32 -11.11
C ALA A 35 15.00 4.33 -11.75
N ASN A 36 15.92 3.48 -11.29
CA ASN A 36 17.25 3.32 -11.90
C ASN A 36 17.20 2.75 -13.34
N ASN A 37 16.05 2.21 -13.75
CA ASN A 37 15.79 1.69 -15.09
C ASN A 37 14.85 2.61 -15.90
N GLY A 38 14.62 3.84 -15.43
CA GLY A 38 13.78 4.83 -16.13
C GLY A 38 12.28 4.65 -15.93
N VAL A 39 11.84 3.79 -15.02
CA VAL A 39 10.42 3.57 -14.70
C VAL A 39 9.99 4.56 -13.61
N THR A 40 8.89 5.27 -13.85
CA THR A 40 8.35 6.21 -12.84
C THR A 40 7.72 5.46 -11.66
N ALA A 41 7.58 6.13 -10.51
CA ALA A 41 6.90 5.53 -9.35
C ALA A 41 5.46 5.11 -9.68
N MET A 42 4.72 5.96 -10.40
CA MET A 42 3.36 5.65 -10.83
C MET A 42 3.31 4.46 -11.80
N GLU A 43 4.20 4.41 -12.79
CA GLU A 43 4.25 3.27 -13.72
C GLU A 43 4.64 1.97 -13.00
N HIS A 44 5.60 2.04 -12.08
CA HIS A 44 5.97 0.88 -11.26
C HIS A 44 4.79 0.39 -10.43
N GLY A 45 4.04 1.32 -9.82
CA GLY A 45 2.82 1.00 -9.08
C GLY A 45 1.82 0.27 -9.97
N TYR A 46 1.51 0.86 -11.13
CA TYR A 46 0.62 0.24 -12.09
C TYR A 46 1.04 -1.18 -12.46
N GLN A 47 2.32 -1.39 -12.79
CA GLN A 47 2.84 -2.71 -13.16
C GLN A 47 2.75 -3.71 -12.00
N MET A 48 3.08 -3.29 -10.78
CA MET A 48 2.99 -4.13 -9.59
C MET A 48 1.57 -4.67 -9.37
N MET A 49 0.53 -3.88 -9.64
CA MET A 49 -0.86 -4.33 -9.51
C MET A 49 -1.36 -5.07 -10.75
N ALA A 50 -0.99 -4.62 -11.95
CA ALA A 50 -1.42 -5.23 -13.21
C ALA A 50 -0.80 -6.60 -13.47
N LEU A 51 0.43 -6.83 -12.99
CA LEU A 51 1.17 -8.09 -13.15
C LEU A 51 0.99 -9.05 -11.97
N GLN A 52 0.33 -8.60 -10.90
CA GLN A 52 -0.10 -9.52 -9.85
C GLN A 52 -1.04 -10.55 -10.47
N GLN A 53 -0.72 -11.83 -10.31
CA GLN A 53 -1.56 -12.95 -10.74
C GLN A 53 -2.78 -13.14 -9.83
N VAL A 54 -3.42 -12.02 -9.47
CA VAL A 54 -4.65 -11.98 -8.69
C VAL A 54 -5.79 -11.89 -9.68
N ASP A 55 -6.71 -12.85 -9.62
CA ASP A 55 -7.92 -12.81 -10.42
C ASP A 55 -8.89 -11.76 -9.85
N TRP A 56 -8.82 -10.56 -10.43
CA TRP A 56 -9.71 -9.44 -10.09
C TRP A 56 -11.10 -9.56 -10.74
N SER A 57 -11.37 -10.55 -11.60
CA SER A 57 -12.68 -10.72 -12.26
C SER A 57 -13.82 -10.90 -11.26
N GLN A 58 -13.49 -11.41 -10.07
CA GLN A 58 -14.44 -11.60 -8.99
C GLN A 58 -14.58 -10.35 -8.10
N ALA A 59 -13.70 -9.35 -8.22
CA ALA A 59 -13.70 -8.09 -7.47
C ALA A 59 -14.33 -6.96 -8.30
N ASN A 60 -15.52 -7.22 -8.84
CA ASN A 60 -16.28 -6.34 -9.71
C ASN A 60 -17.24 -5.40 -8.96
N SER A 61 -16.94 -5.10 -7.69
CA SER A 61 -17.74 -4.15 -6.91
C SER A 61 -16.85 -3.32 -6.00
N ALA A 62 -17.22 -2.07 -5.78
CA ALA A 62 -16.52 -1.17 -4.88
C ALA A 62 -16.39 -1.77 -3.47
N GLU A 63 -17.40 -2.49 -2.97
CA GLU A 63 -17.38 -3.12 -1.64
C GLU A 63 -16.28 -4.17 -1.53
N LYS A 64 -16.14 -5.00 -2.57
CA LYS A 64 -15.14 -6.06 -2.56
C LYS A 64 -13.73 -5.48 -2.69
N ILE A 65 -13.55 -4.46 -3.54
CA ILE A 65 -12.30 -3.72 -3.64
C ILE A 65 -11.96 -3.09 -2.29
N ALA A 66 -12.88 -2.38 -1.66
CA ALA A 66 -12.68 -1.76 -0.35
C ALA A 66 -12.28 -2.80 0.72
N MET A 67 -12.92 -3.98 0.73
CA MET A 67 -12.56 -5.06 1.65
C MET A 67 -11.13 -5.58 1.40
N VAL A 68 -10.72 -5.77 0.15
CA VAL A 68 -9.37 -6.25 -0.20
C VAL A 68 -8.32 -5.20 0.21
N PHE A 69 -8.56 -3.93 -0.10
CA PHE A 69 -7.66 -2.84 0.26
C PHE A 69 -7.60 -2.59 1.77
N TRP A 70 -8.72 -2.71 2.49
CA TRP A 70 -8.73 -2.71 3.95
C TRP A 70 -7.74 -3.75 4.48
N LYS A 71 -7.86 -5.02 4.04
CA LYS A 71 -6.93 -6.09 4.48
C LYS A 71 -5.48 -5.79 4.11
N HIS A 72 -5.24 -5.34 2.89
CA HIS A 72 -3.90 -5.04 2.40
C HIS A 72 -3.24 -3.89 3.19
N TYR A 73 -3.96 -2.81 3.45
CA TYR A 73 -3.43 -1.68 4.22
C TYR A 73 -3.24 -2.04 5.69
N GLN A 74 -4.05 -2.94 6.26
CA GLN A 74 -3.75 -3.50 7.58
C GLN A 74 -2.43 -4.28 7.59
N SER A 75 -2.22 -5.17 6.61
CA SER A 75 -1.00 -5.99 6.54
C SER A 75 0.24 -5.23 6.06
N THR A 76 0.08 -4.02 5.54
CA THR A 76 1.20 -3.22 5.03
C THR A 76 1.54 -2.10 6.01
N TYR A 77 0.54 -1.39 6.51
CA TYR A 77 0.74 -0.18 7.33
C TYR A 77 0.33 -0.33 8.80
N GLY A 78 -0.43 -1.37 9.14
CA GLY A 78 -0.77 -1.68 10.54
C GLY A 78 -1.68 -0.65 11.20
N PHE A 79 -2.62 -0.07 10.45
CA PHE A 79 -3.48 1.01 10.96
C PHE A 79 -4.47 0.59 12.05
N GLY A 80 -4.81 -0.69 12.14
CA GLY A 80 -5.81 -1.18 13.09
C GLY A 80 -7.16 -0.50 12.90
N ASP A 81 -7.74 -0.03 14.00
CA ASP A 81 -9.02 0.68 14.04
C ASP A 81 -8.99 2.08 13.41
N GLN A 82 -7.81 2.62 13.08
CA GLN A 82 -7.67 3.94 12.47
C GLN A 82 -7.96 3.94 10.96
N LEU A 83 -7.98 2.79 10.30
CA LEU A 83 -8.45 2.67 8.94
C LEU A 83 -9.94 2.37 8.94
N THR A 84 -10.73 3.32 8.43
CA THR A 84 -12.19 3.26 8.42
C THR A 84 -12.72 3.14 7.00
N VAL A 85 -13.84 2.43 6.84
CA VAL A 85 -14.53 2.24 5.56
C VAL A 85 -15.98 2.62 5.77
N THR A 86 -16.47 3.60 5.02
CA THR A 86 -17.83 4.11 5.12
C THR A 86 -18.54 3.95 3.77
N ASP A 87 -19.68 3.26 3.77
CA ASP A 87 -20.56 3.19 2.61
C ASP A 87 -21.55 4.37 2.65
N LEU A 88 -21.57 5.17 1.59
CA LEU A 88 -22.43 6.35 1.43
C LEU A 88 -23.48 6.16 0.31
N GLY A 89 -23.77 4.91 -0.08
CA GLY A 89 -24.71 4.59 -1.16
C GLY A 89 -24.00 4.56 -2.51
N GLU A 90 -23.81 5.73 -3.14
CA GLU A 90 -23.19 5.87 -4.47
C GLU A 90 -21.66 5.77 -4.46
N ARG A 91 -21.06 5.74 -3.27
CA ARG A 91 -19.61 5.71 -3.09
C ARG A 91 -19.21 5.04 -1.79
N ILE A 92 -18.01 4.48 -1.78
CA ILE A 92 -17.36 3.97 -0.58
C ILE A 92 -16.14 4.83 -0.29
N VAL A 93 -16.02 5.30 0.94
CA VAL A 93 -14.91 6.15 1.37
C VAL A 93 -14.06 5.37 2.37
N MET A 94 -12.80 5.15 2.02
CA MET A 94 -11.78 4.62 2.90
C MET A 94 -10.92 5.78 3.40
N THR A 95 -10.83 5.91 4.72
CA THR A 95 -10.08 6.97 5.39
C THR A 95 -9.04 6.34 6.30
N MET A 96 -7.80 6.83 6.23
CA MET A 96 -6.67 6.26 6.98
C MET A 96 -5.66 7.34 7.36
N PRO A 97 -4.82 7.11 8.39
CA PRO A 97 -3.67 7.98 8.64
C PRO A 97 -2.76 8.05 7.40
N SER A 98 -2.01 9.16 7.27
CA SER A 98 -1.06 9.35 6.17
C SER A 98 -0.14 8.13 5.97
N LEU A 99 -0.15 7.56 4.77
CA LEU A 99 0.71 6.44 4.36
C LEU A 99 2.18 6.83 4.51
N ALA A 100 2.52 8.07 4.15
CA ALA A 100 3.88 8.60 4.27
C ALA A 100 4.35 8.68 5.73
N ARG A 101 3.46 9.06 6.66
CA ARG A 101 3.76 9.05 8.10
C ARG A 101 3.99 7.63 8.60
N ALA A 102 3.16 6.67 8.16
CA ALA A 102 3.33 5.26 8.53
C ALA A 102 4.63 4.66 7.97
N ALA A 103 5.05 5.08 6.78
CA ALA A 103 6.24 4.60 6.09
C ALA A 103 7.51 5.46 6.33
N VAL A 104 7.50 6.40 7.28
CA VAL A 104 8.58 7.40 7.46
C VAL A 104 9.98 6.79 7.57
N TYR A 105 10.10 5.65 8.27
CA TYR A 105 11.38 4.94 8.40
C TYR A 105 11.85 4.38 7.05
N GLN A 106 10.95 3.76 6.29
CA GLN A 106 11.28 3.15 4.99
C GLN A 106 11.58 4.22 3.93
N LEU A 107 10.81 5.31 3.91
CA LEU A 107 11.09 6.45 3.04
C LEU A 107 12.50 7.01 3.28
N ARG A 108 12.89 7.19 4.56
CA ARG A 108 14.25 7.61 4.90
C ARG A 108 15.31 6.57 4.52
N HIS A 109 15.05 5.28 4.78
CA HIS A 109 15.98 4.20 4.50
C HIS A 109 16.32 4.11 3.00
N TRP A 110 15.32 4.24 2.14
CA TRP A 110 15.45 4.16 0.68
C TRP A 110 15.72 5.52 0.01
N ALA A 111 15.87 6.60 0.79
CA ALA A 111 15.98 7.97 0.29
C ALA A 111 14.85 8.35 -0.70
N ALA A 112 13.63 7.89 -0.43
CA ALA A 112 12.44 8.16 -1.21
C ALA A 112 11.56 9.26 -0.55
N SER A 113 10.78 9.96 -1.37
CA SER A 113 9.87 11.01 -0.90
C SER A 113 8.45 10.50 -0.67
N ALA A 114 7.68 11.26 0.13
CA ALA A 114 6.25 11.02 0.29
C ALA A 114 5.50 11.09 -1.05
N GLU A 115 5.89 12.00 -1.94
CA GLU A 115 5.25 12.13 -3.25
C GLU A 115 5.52 10.92 -4.15
N GLN A 116 6.71 10.33 -4.09
CA GLN A 116 6.98 9.07 -4.80
C GLN A 116 6.11 7.93 -4.29
N LEU A 117 5.86 7.86 -2.97
CA LEU A 117 4.91 6.90 -2.41
C LEU A 117 3.47 7.19 -2.86
N ASN A 118 3.06 8.46 -2.91
CA ASN A 118 1.74 8.85 -3.41
C ASN A 118 1.59 8.46 -4.89
N ASP A 119 2.59 8.72 -5.73
CA ASP A 119 2.62 8.31 -7.14
C ASP A 119 2.52 6.80 -7.30
N LEU A 120 3.24 6.04 -6.46
CA LEU A 120 3.13 4.60 -6.44
C LEU A 120 1.69 4.14 -6.17
N GLN A 121 1.02 4.75 -5.18
CA GLN A 121 -0.40 4.47 -4.89
C GLN A 121 -1.31 4.89 -6.05
N ARG A 122 -1.08 6.03 -6.70
CA ARG A 122 -1.83 6.44 -7.91
C ARG A 122 -1.72 5.38 -9.01
N GLY A 123 -0.54 4.79 -9.18
CA GLY A 123 -0.31 3.67 -10.08
C GLY A 123 -1.16 2.45 -9.73
N TYR A 124 -1.20 2.06 -8.45
CA TYR A 124 -2.02 0.95 -7.97
C TYR A 124 -3.49 1.14 -8.29
N TRP A 125 -4.03 2.30 -7.93
CA TRP A 125 -5.44 2.59 -8.13
C TRP A 125 -5.81 2.74 -9.60
N GLN A 126 -4.91 3.28 -10.42
CA GLN A 126 -5.10 3.29 -11.88
C GLN A 126 -5.19 1.87 -12.47
N ALA A 127 -4.39 0.92 -11.98
CA ALA A 127 -4.48 -0.47 -12.42
C ALA A 127 -5.82 -1.09 -12.02
N ILE A 128 -6.28 -0.84 -10.79
CA ILE A 128 -7.59 -1.31 -10.32
C ILE A 128 -8.73 -0.75 -11.16
N GLU A 129 -8.71 0.55 -11.47
CA GLU A 129 -9.73 1.16 -12.33
C GLU A 129 -9.82 0.45 -13.68
N LYS A 130 -8.68 0.15 -14.31
CA LYS A 130 -8.66 -0.57 -15.59
C LYS A 130 -9.06 -2.04 -15.50
N LEU A 131 -8.73 -2.73 -14.40
CA LEU A 131 -8.96 -4.16 -14.25
C LEU A 131 -10.37 -4.48 -13.76
N CYS A 132 -10.95 -3.60 -12.94
CA CYS A 132 -12.22 -3.83 -12.26
C CYS A 132 -13.35 -2.92 -12.75
N ASP A 133 -13.07 -1.93 -13.61
CA ASP A 133 -14.03 -0.92 -14.07
C ASP A 133 -14.67 -0.12 -12.91
N VAL A 134 -13.86 0.18 -11.88
CA VAL A 134 -14.28 0.94 -10.69
C VAL A 134 -13.46 2.21 -10.59
N GLY A 135 -14.14 3.36 -10.75
CA GLY A 135 -13.53 4.67 -10.59
C GLY A 135 -13.06 4.94 -9.17
N SER A 136 -11.93 5.64 -9.02
CA SER A 136 -11.41 6.01 -7.71
C SER A 136 -10.88 7.45 -7.66
N GLU A 137 -11.03 8.09 -6.51
CA GLU A 137 -10.45 9.39 -6.21
C GLU A 137 -9.51 9.27 -5.02
N LEU A 138 -8.32 9.86 -5.13
CA LEU A 138 -7.28 9.80 -4.12
C LEU A 138 -7.00 11.19 -3.57
N VAL A 139 -6.95 11.30 -2.24
CA VAL A 139 -6.49 12.49 -1.54
C VAL A 139 -5.38 12.06 -0.59
N PHE A 140 -4.22 12.68 -0.74
CA PHE A 140 -3.08 12.48 0.15
C PHE A 140 -2.83 13.75 0.96
N SER A 141 -2.59 13.61 2.26
CA SER A 141 -2.23 14.73 3.12
C SER A 141 -1.30 14.32 4.27
N ASP A 142 -0.80 15.30 5.00
CA ASP A 142 0.06 15.06 6.17
C ASP A 142 -0.71 14.43 7.36
N GLN A 143 -2.04 14.59 7.38
CA GLN A 143 -2.88 14.12 8.49
C GLN A 143 -3.57 12.81 8.15
N GLU A 144 -4.24 12.78 7.01
CA GLU A 144 -5.16 11.73 6.63
C GLU A 144 -5.15 11.54 5.11
N ASP A 145 -5.08 10.28 4.68
CA ASP A 145 -5.24 9.89 3.30
C ASP A 145 -6.64 9.30 3.10
N ARG A 146 -7.19 9.52 1.91
CA ARG A 146 -8.53 9.07 1.56
C ARG A 146 -8.56 8.47 0.16
N VAL A 147 -9.23 7.33 0.06
CA VAL A 147 -9.62 6.71 -1.21
C VAL A 147 -11.14 6.69 -1.29
N THR A 148 -11.71 7.28 -2.33
CA THR A 148 -13.14 7.16 -2.64
C THR A 148 -13.30 6.23 -3.83
N LEU A 149 -14.12 5.19 -3.70
CA LEU A 149 -14.55 4.32 -4.79
C LEU A 149 -15.94 4.72 -5.25
N LEU A 150 -16.14 4.80 -6.56
CA LEU A 150 -17.43 5.05 -7.19
C LEU A 150 -18.12 3.70 -7.45
N LYS A 151 -19.42 3.60 -7.18
CA LYS A 151 -20.22 2.39 -7.47
C LYS A 151 -20.83 2.41 -8.86
#